data_AF-K1TIM5-F1
#
_entry.id   AF-K1TIM5-F1
#
_cell.length_a   1.000
_cell.length_b   1.000
_cell.length_c   1.000
_cell.angle_alpha   90.00
_cell.angle_beta   90.00
_cell.angle_gamma   90.00
#
_symmetry.space_group_name_H-M   'P 1'
#
loop_
_entity.id
_entity.type
_entity.pdbx_description
1 polymer ?
#
loop_
_entity_poly.entity_id
_entity_poly.type
_entity_poly.pdbx_seq_one_letter_code
_entity_poly.pdbx_strand_id
1 'polypeptide(L)'
;TNANGVLVSVATDEEKDSVYKNYYDYKEPVKKIAGHRVLAVNRGEKEGFLKVSVETDSEKPLNSIFRAMITDKNQLCSDIIREACTDAYQRLIYPSIEREVRNDLTDTASENAMKVFAVNLKQLLMQPPVKGKTVLALDPGYRTGCKTAVVDSTGKVLDTTVIYPTHSDKKIQESKQTLLRLIKKHHVDIISIGNGTASKETEMFTAETIKEADHPVYYMVVSEAGASVYSASKLAATELPDLDLTLRSAVSIARRLQDPLAELVKIEPKAIGVGQYQHDMPQK
;
A
#
# COMPACT_ATOMS: atom_id res chain seq x y z
N THR A 1 -0.17 -28.88 17.00
CA THR A 1 -0.75 -27.53 17.20
C THR A 1 -1.45 -26.98 15.97
N ASN A 2 -1.06 -27.32 14.73
CA ASN A 2 -1.83 -27.00 13.52
C ASN A 2 -3.10 -27.88 13.35
N ALA A 3 -4.05 -27.90 14.28
CA ALA A 3 -5.14 -28.88 14.29
C ALA A 3 -6.44 -28.34 13.65
N ASN A 4 -6.71 -28.76 12.41
CA ASN A 4 -8.04 -28.86 11.75
C ASN A 4 -9.01 -27.65 11.77
N GLY A 5 -8.59 -26.47 12.24
CA GLY A 5 -9.42 -25.27 12.26
C GLY A 5 -9.68 -24.70 10.86
N VAL A 6 -10.84 -24.08 10.71
CA VAL A 6 -11.27 -23.33 9.53
C VAL A 6 -11.43 -21.88 9.96
N LEU A 7 -10.70 -20.97 9.31
CA LEU A 7 -10.95 -19.54 9.48
C LEU A 7 -12.27 -19.22 8.78
N VAL A 8 -13.18 -18.60 9.51
CA VAL A 8 -14.49 -18.19 9.03
C VAL A 8 -14.61 -16.67 9.16
N SER A 9 -15.08 -16.04 8.10
CA SER A 9 -15.36 -14.60 8.05
C SER A 9 -16.81 -14.41 7.62
N VAL A 10 -17.55 -13.63 8.42
CA VAL A 10 -18.95 -13.28 8.15
C VAL A 10 -19.13 -11.77 8.12
N ALA A 11 -20.04 -11.29 7.28
CA ALA A 11 -20.39 -9.87 7.25
C ALA A 11 -21.05 -9.42 8.56
N THR A 12 -20.73 -8.22 9.02
CA THR A 12 -21.47 -7.56 10.11
C THR A 12 -22.79 -6.96 9.61
N ASP A 13 -22.84 -6.55 8.33
CA ASP A 13 -23.99 -5.94 7.66
C ASP A 13 -23.96 -6.31 6.16
N GLU A 14 -24.86 -7.20 5.73
CA GLU A 14 -24.89 -7.75 4.36
C GLU A 14 -25.34 -6.73 3.30
N GLU A 15 -26.10 -5.70 3.69
CA GLU A 15 -26.66 -4.67 2.80
C GLU A 15 -25.62 -3.60 2.42
N LYS A 16 -24.56 -3.45 3.22
CA LYS A 16 -23.47 -2.51 2.92
C LYS A 16 -22.54 -3.13 1.88
N ASP A 17 -22.53 -2.55 0.68
CA ASP A 17 -21.53 -2.90 -0.35
C ASP A 17 -20.15 -2.37 0.09
N SER A 18 -19.17 -3.26 0.21
CA SER A 18 -17.80 -2.91 0.61
C SER A 18 -16.78 -3.68 -0.22
N VAL A 19 -15.51 -3.25 -0.14
CA VAL A 19 -14.37 -3.93 -0.77
C VAL A 19 -14.14 -5.35 -0.22
N TYR A 20 -14.82 -5.72 0.87
CA TYR A 20 -14.70 -7.01 1.54
C TYR A 20 -15.77 -8.03 1.14
N LYS A 21 -16.56 -7.75 0.10
CA LYS A 21 -17.66 -8.62 -0.36
C LYS A 21 -17.26 -10.08 -0.57
N ASN A 22 -16.04 -10.32 -1.06
CA ASN A 22 -15.49 -11.67 -1.25
C ASN A 22 -15.25 -12.43 0.07
N TYR A 23 -15.36 -11.75 1.21
CA TYR A 23 -15.11 -12.27 2.56
C TYR A 23 -16.37 -12.29 3.44
N TYR A 24 -17.56 -12.04 2.88
CA TYR A 24 -18.82 -11.96 3.63
C TYR A 24 -19.37 -13.32 4.09
N ASP A 25 -19.10 -14.38 3.35
CA ASP A 25 -19.30 -15.77 3.77
C ASP A 25 -18.11 -16.58 3.28
N TYR A 26 -17.00 -16.46 4.01
CA TYR A 26 -15.73 -17.02 3.59
C TYR A 26 -15.20 -18.01 4.61
N LYS A 27 -14.79 -19.18 4.11
CA LYS A 27 -14.24 -20.27 4.92
C LYS A 27 -12.98 -20.82 4.27
N GLU A 28 -11.88 -20.85 5.00
CA GLU A 28 -10.64 -21.48 4.52
C GLU A 28 -9.91 -22.22 5.63
N PRO A 29 -9.37 -23.43 5.38
CA PRO A 29 -8.55 -24.13 6.36
C PRO A 29 -7.36 -23.30 6.82
N VAL A 30 -7.14 -23.19 8.13
CA VAL A 30 -6.05 -22.43 8.76
C VAL A 30 -4.67 -22.82 8.19
N LYS A 31 -4.48 -24.09 7.83
CA LYS A 31 -3.23 -24.58 7.25
C LYS A 31 -2.93 -24.07 5.83
N LYS A 32 -3.95 -23.68 5.09
CA LYS A 32 -3.85 -23.39 3.65
C LYS A 32 -4.04 -21.91 3.33
N ILE A 33 -4.60 -21.14 4.27
CA ILE A 33 -4.89 -19.73 4.05
C ILE A 33 -3.62 -18.94 3.71
N ALA A 34 -3.70 -18.19 2.61
CA ALA A 34 -2.61 -17.35 2.16
C ALA A 34 -2.53 -16.08 3.01
N GLY A 35 -1.30 -15.61 3.27
CA GLY A 35 -1.07 -14.43 4.14
C GLY A 35 -1.82 -13.18 3.69
N HIS A 36 -1.90 -12.90 2.37
CA HIS A 36 -2.65 -11.74 1.88
C HIS A 36 -4.16 -11.80 2.21
N ARG A 37 -4.75 -13.01 2.30
CA ARG A 37 -6.15 -13.18 2.70
C ARG A 37 -6.32 -12.99 4.21
N VAL A 38 -5.38 -13.47 5.02
CA VAL A 38 -5.33 -13.19 6.46
C VAL A 38 -5.32 -11.68 6.71
N LEU A 39 -4.45 -10.94 6.02
CA LEU A 39 -4.37 -9.48 6.14
C LEU A 39 -5.66 -8.78 5.70
N ALA A 40 -6.27 -9.24 4.61
CA ALA A 40 -7.53 -8.70 4.11
C ALA A 40 -8.70 -8.88 5.10
N VAL A 41 -8.87 -10.09 5.66
CA VAL A 41 -9.95 -10.34 6.64
C VAL A 41 -9.69 -9.59 7.96
N ASN A 42 -8.43 -9.51 8.41
CA ASN A 42 -8.07 -8.74 9.61
C ASN A 42 -8.37 -7.24 9.43
N ARG A 43 -8.12 -6.70 8.25
CA ARG A 43 -8.45 -5.30 7.94
C ARG A 43 -9.95 -5.09 7.91
N GLY A 44 -10.70 -5.97 7.25
CA GLY A 44 -12.17 -5.88 7.21
C GLY A 44 -12.79 -6.00 8.61
N GLU A 45 -12.21 -6.80 9.49
CA GLU A 45 -12.59 -6.88 10.91
C GLU A 45 -12.30 -5.57 11.65
N LYS A 46 -11.10 -5.01 11.50
CA LYS A 46 -10.70 -3.74 12.12
C LYS A 46 -11.55 -2.55 11.65
N GLU A 47 -11.95 -2.54 10.39
CA GLU A 47 -12.85 -1.53 9.82
C GLU A 47 -14.34 -1.80 10.14
N GLY A 48 -14.67 -2.93 10.80
CA GLY A 48 -16.00 -3.27 11.28
C GLY A 48 -16.94 -3.93 10.26
N PHE A 49 -16.45 -4.24 9.05
CA PHE A 49 -17.24 -4.88 8.00
C PHE A 49 -17.38 -6.39 8.19
N LEU A 50 -16.39 -7.03 8.84
CA LEU A 50 -16.32 -8.47 9.03
C LEU A 50 -16.26 -8.84 10.52
N LYS A 51 -16.72 -10.04 10.84
CA LYS A 51 -16.38 -10.75 12.08
C LYS A 51 -15.60 -12.00 11.70
N VAL A 52 -14.44 -12.20 12.30
CA VAL A 52 -13.55 -13.32 11.95
C VAL A 52 -13.37 -14.23 13.14
N SER A 53 -13.54 -15.52 12.92
CA SER A 53 -13.36 -16.57 13.93
C SER A 53 -12.59 -17.77 13.37
N VAL A 54 -12.13 -18.66 14.24
CA VAL A 54 -11.53 -19.95 13.86
C VAL A 54 -12.40 -21.08 14.38
N GLU A 55 -13.23 -21.65 13.52
CA GLU A 55 -14.09 -22.78 13.86
C GLU A 55 -13.29 -24.10 13.88
N THR A 56 -13.59 -24.97 14.85
CA THR A 56 -13.04 -26.34 14.91
C THR A 56 -14.09 -27.31 15.43
N ASP A 57 -13.91 -28.59 15.11
CA ASP A 57 -14.71 -29.69 15.66
C ASP A 57 -14.46 -29.78 17.18
N SER A 58 -15.45 -29.36 17.97
CA SER A 58 -15.38 -29.28 19.43
C SER A 58 -15.46 -30.64 20.12
N GLU A 59 -16.01 -31.67 19.46
CA GLU A 59 -16.20 -32.98 20.07
C GLU A 59 -14.88 -33.69 20.33
N LYS A 60 -13.91 -33.60 19.41
CA LYS A 60 -12.62 -34.29 19.55
C LYS A 60 -11.77 -33.74 20.71
N PRO A 61 -11.58 -32.41 20.87
CA PRO A 61 -10.90 -31.84 22.02
C PRO A 61 -11.62 -32.15 23.33
N LEU A 62 -12.95 -31.98 23.38
CA LEU A 62 -13.75 -32.27 24.58
C LEU A 62 -13.63 -33.73 25.01
N ASN A 63 -13.76 -34.68 24.08
CA ASN A 63 -13.60 -36.11 24.37
C ASN A 63 -12.20 -36.45 24.88
N SER A 64 -11.17 -35.73 24.41
CA SER A 64 -9.80 -35.90 24.91
C SER A 64 -9.65 -35.38 26.34
N ILE A 65 -10.26 -34.24 26.66
CA ILE A 65 -10.30 -33.68 28.02
C ILE A 65 -11.07 -34.60 28.96
N PHE A 66 -12.25 -35.10 28.56
CA PHE A 66 -13.04 -36.03 29.36
C PHE A 66 -12.26 -37.30 29.69
N ARG A 67 -11.56 -37.89 28.72
CA ARG A 67 -10.72 -39.08 28.94
C ARG A 67 -9.56 -38.83 29.91
N ALA A 68 -9.02 -37.61 29.94
CA ALA A 68 -7.93 -37.25 30.84
C ALA A 68 -8.41 -36.96 32.27
N MET A 69 -9.60 -36.38 32.42
CA MET A 69 -10.11 -35.90 33.71
C MET A 69 -11.03 -36.90 34.42
N ILE A 70 -11.77 -37.71 33.69
CA ILE A 70 -12.70 -38.71 34.25
C ILE A 70 -11.94 -40.03 34.39
N THR A 71 -11.42 -40.29 35.60
CA THR A 71 -10.60 -41.47 35.92
C THR A 71 -11.35 -42.55 36.72
N ASP A 72 -12.49 -42.20 37.32
CA ASP A 72 -13.30 -43.10 38.16
C ASP A 72 -14.67 -43.39 37.50
N LYS A 73 -15.30 -44.51 37.86
CA LYS A 73 -16.60 -44.98 37.34
C LYS A 73 -17.80 -44.45 38.12
N ASN A 74 -17.60 -43.59 39.13
CA ASN A 74 -18.71 -43.00 39.86
C ASN A 74 -19.47 -42.01 38.96
N GLN A 75 -20.73 -42.35 38.66
CA GLN A 75 -21.57 -41.63 37.71
C GLN A 75 -21.85 -40.18 38.16
N LEU A 76 -22.17 -39.95 39.44
CA LEU A 76 -22.49 -38.62 39.97
C LEU A 76 -21.31 -37.65 39.87
N CYS A 77 -20.10 -38.12 40.19
CA CYS A 77 -18.88 -37.31 40.07
C CYS A 77 -18.51 -37.06 38.59
N SER A 78 -18.71 -38.06 37.73
CA SER A 78 -18.39 -37.98 36.31
C SER A 78 -19.20 -36.92 35.57
N ASP A 79 -20.49 -36.76 35.91
CA ASP A 79 -21.35 -35.79 35.25
C ASP A 79 -20.98 -34.34 35.62
N ILE A 80 -20.69 -34.07 36.91
CA ILE A 80 -20.19 -32.77 37.37
C ILE A 80 -18.84 -32.42 36.71
N ILE A 81 -17.93 -33.39 36.61
CA ILE A 81 -16.64 -33.19 35.94
C ILE A 81 -16.84 -32.91 34.45
N ARG A 82 -17.78 -33.57 33.79
CA ARG A 82 -18.09 -33.34 32.36
C ARG A 82 -18.63 -31.94 32.11
N GLU A 83 -19.53 -31.46 32.96
CA GLU A 83 -20.05 -30.09 32.90
C GLU A 83 -18.92 -29.07 33.10
N ALA A 84 -18.10 -29.25 34.13
CA ALA A 84 -16.96 -28.37 34.41
C ALA A 84 -15.93 -28.35 33.27
N CYS A 85 -15.62 -29.49 32.67
CA CYS A 85 -14.73 -29.59 31.51
C CYS A 85 -15.32 -28.88 30.28
N THR A 86 -16.64 -28.97 30.09
CA THR A 86 -17.33 -28.31 28.97
C THR A 86 -17.31 -26.79 29.13
N ASP A 87 -17.63 -26.26 30.32
CA ASP A 87 -17.53 -24.82 30.61
C ASP A 87 -16.09 -24.32 30.43
N ALA A 88 -15.11 -25.03 31.00
CA ALA A 88 -13.71 -24.67 30.89
C ALA A 88 -13.26 -24.64 29.41
N TYR A 89 -13.67 -25.61 28.61
CA TYR A 89 -13.35 -25.63 27.20
C TYR A 89 -13.96 -24.44 26.44
N GLN A 90 -15.27 -24.23 26.57
CA GLN A 90 -15.98 -23.21 25.81
C GLN A 90 -15.60 -21.78 26.21
N ARG A 91 -15.45 -21.53 27.51
CA ARG A 91 -15.26 -20.17 28.03
C ARG A 91 -13.80 -19.75 28.11
N LEU A 92 -12.87 -20.70 28.29
CA LEU A 92 -11.47 -20.39 28.57
C LEU A 92 -10.52 -20.98 27.52
N ILE A 93 -10.57 -22.29 27.28
CA ILE A 93 -9.57 -22.97 26.44
C ILE A 93 -9.74 -22.60 24.97
N TYR A 94 -10.95 -22.72 24.42
CA TYR A 94 -11.22 -22.43 23.02
C TYR A 94 -10.92 -20.96 22.65
N PRO A 95 -11.41 -19.94 23.39
CA PRO A 95 -11.08 -18.55 23.08
C PRO A 95 -9.58 -18.22 23.25
N SER A 96 -8.86 -18.97 24.09
CA SER A 96 -7.40 -18.82 24.19
C SER A 96 -6.70 -19.38 22.95
N ILE A 97 -7.06 -20.60 22.53
CA ILE A 97 -6.49 -21.25 21.35
C ILE A 97 -6.84 -20.48 20.07
N GLU A 98 -8.07 -20.01 19.94
CA GLU A 98 -8.51 -19.21 18.80
C GLU A 98 -7.66 -17.95 18.66
N ARG A 99 -7.43 -17.22 19.76
CA ARG A 99 -6.55 -16.04 19.76
C ARG A 99 -5.11 -16.40 19.40
N GLU A 100 -4.57 -17.48 19.96
CA GLU A 100 -3.22 -17.95 19.65
C GLU A 100 -3.09 -18.26 18.14
N VAL A 101 -4.03 -19.02 17.57
CA VAL A 101 -4.03 -19.36 16.14
C VAL A 101 -4.19 -18.10 15.26
N ARG A 102 -5.07 -17.17 15.63
CA ARG A 102 -5.25 -15.89 14.89
C ARG A 102 -3.99 -15.04 14.94
N ASN A 103 -3.29 -15.00 16.07
CA ASN A 103 -2.02 -14.30 16.21
C ASN A 103 -0.93 -14.96 15.35
N ASP A 104 -0.77 -16.28 15.44
CA ASP A 104 0.21 -17.02 14.63
C ASP A 104 0.02 -16.81 13.12
N LEU A 105 -1.24 -16.84 12.66
CA LEU A 105 -1.60 -16.53 11.27
C LEU A 105 -1.23 -15.10 10.89
N THR A 106 -1.51 -14.15 11.77
CA THR A 106 -1.23 -12.73 11.56
C THR A 106 0.27 -12.48 11.51
N ASP A 107 1.03 -13.01 12.47
CA ASP A 107 2.49 -12.86 12.54
C ASP A 107 3.17 -13.45 11.30
N THR A 108 2.76 -14.66 10.91
CA THR A 108 3.26 -15.33 9.70
C THR A 108 2.92 -14.51 8.43
N ALA A 109 1.71 -13.98 8.34
CA ALA A 109 1.29 -13.17 7.20
C ALA A 109 2.05 -11.85 7.14
N SER A 110 2.22 -11.18 8.27
CA SER A 110 2.97 -9.93 8.40
C SER A 110 4.44 -10.11 8.07
N GLU A 111 5.10 -11.16 8.59
CA GLU A 111 6.52 -11.42 8.29
C GLU A 111 6.76 -11.63 6.79
N ASN A 112 5.89 -12.41 6.15
CA ASN A 112 5.98 -12.64 4.71
C ASN A 112 5.72 -11.36 3.90
N ALA A 113 4.74 -10.53 4.30
CA ALA A 113 4.49 -9.25 3.69
C ALA A 113 5.69 -8.29 3.85
N MET A 114 6.30 -8.23 5.03
CA MET A 114 7.51 -7.43 5.28
C MET A 114 8.68 -7.84 4.40
N LYS A 115 8.90 -9.14 4.17
CA LYS A 115 9.93 -9.61 3.23
C LYS A 115 9.69 -9.09 1.81
N VAL A 116 8.44 -9.12 1.35
CA VAL A 116 8.05 -8.56 0.04
C VAL A 116 8.27 -7.04 0.00
N PHE A 117 7.86 -6.32 1.04
CA PHE A 117 8.06 -4.87 1.14
C PHE A 117 9.55 -4.50 1.12
N ALA A 118 10.40 -5.24 1.82
CA ALA A 118 11.85 -5.03 1.82
C ALA A 118 12.46 -5.25 0.42
N VAL A 119 12.03 -6.29 -0.30
CA VAL A 119 12.47 -6.54 -1.68
C VAL A 119 12.02 -5.40 -2.61
N ASN A 120 10.76 -4.98 -2.52
CA ASN A 120 10.22 -3.91 -3.35
C ASN A 120 10.91 -2.56 -3.05
N LEU A 121 11.13 -2.25 -1.77
CA LEU A 121 11.86 -1.05 -1.37
C LEU A 121 13.30 -1.07 -1.91
N LYS A 122 14.00 -2.20 -1.77
CA LYS A 122 15.34 -2.37 -2.33
C LYS A 122 15.34 -2.14 -3.84
N GLN A 123 14.37 -2.68 -4.57
CA GLN A 123 14.28 -2.47 -6.02
C GLN A 123 14.08 -0.99 -6.39
N LEU A 124 13.24 -0.25 -5.64
CA LEU A 124 13.05 1.18 -5.85
C LEU A 124 14.34 1.99 -5.57
N LEU A 125 15.03 1.68 -4.47
CA LEU A 125 16.25 2.37 -4.07
C LEU A 125 17.44 2.10 -5.00
N MET A 126 17.48 0.91 -5.62
CA MET A 126 18.58 0.48 -6.49
C MET A 126 18.34 0.77 -7.97
N GLN A 127 17.32 1.58 -8.30
CA GLN A 127 17.09 1.99 -9.68
C GLN A 127 18.28 2.79 -10.23
N PRO A 128 18.75 2.51 -11.46
CA PRO A 128 19.86 3.25 -12.05
C PRO A 128 19.56 4.75 -12.20
N PRO A 129 20.48 5.64 -11.78
CA PRO A 129 20.28 7.08 -11.86
C PRO A 129 20.49 7.64 -13.28
N VAL A 130 19.67 8.61 -13.69
CA VAL A 130 19.84 9.35 -14.97
C VAL A 130 20.55 10.68 -14.71
N LYS A 131 21.87 10.61 -14.55
CA LYS A 131 22.69 11.77 -14.16
C LYS A 131 22.96 12.75 -15.29
N GLY A 132 23.18 14.02 -14.94
CA GLY A 132 23.65 15.04 -15.87
C GLY A 132 22.59 15.56 -16.85
N LYS A 133 21.31 15.22 -16.63
CA LYS A 133 20.19 15.59 -17.49
C LYS A 133 19.31 16.66 -16.85
N THR A 134 18.85 17.63 -17.64
CA THR A 134 17.79 18.55 -17.24
C THR A 134 16.46 17.82 -17.33
N VAL A 135 15.72 17.76 -16.22
CA VAL A 135 14.50 16.96 -16.10
C VAL A 135 13.29 17.87 -15.94
N LEU A 136 12.24 17.62 -16.72
CA LEU A 136 10.91 18.17 -16.48
C LEU A 136 10.04 17.08 -15.86
N ALA A 137 9.47 17.33 -14.69
CA ALA A 137 8.54 16.42 -14.06
C ALA A 137 7.10 16.79 -14.31
N LEU A 138 6.27 15.77 -14.45
CA LEU A 138 4.83 15.82 -14.49
C LEU A 138 4.30 14.97 -13.34
N ASP A 139 3.65 15.61 -12.37
CA ASP A 139 2.91 14.97 -11.28
C ASP A 139 1.42 14.98 -11.63
N PRO A 140 0.89 13.88 -12.18
CA PRO A 140 -0.43 13.85 -12.82
C PRO A 140 -1.58 14.11 -11.84
N GLY A 141 -2.66 14.69 -12.37
CA GLY A 141 -3.88 14.87 -11.60
C GLY A 141 -5.03 15.38 -12.45
N TYR A 142 -6.23 14.84 -12.22
CA TYR A 142 -7.44 15.29 -12.91
C TYR A 142 -7.86 16.68 -12.42
N ARG A 143 -8.53 16.78 -11.27
CA ARG A 143 -9.17 18.02 -10.81
C ARG A 143 -8.18 19.16 -10.53
N THR A 144 -7.05 18.84 -9.91
CA THR A 144 -6.04 19.84 -9.49
C THR A 144 -5.00 20.14 -10.57
N GLY A 145 -5.13 19.53 -11.75
CA GLY A 145 -4.14 19.62 -12.81
C GLY A 145 -2.88 18.81 -12.53
N CYS A 146 -2.02 18.78 -13.54
CA CYS A 146 -0.71 18.13 -13.52
C CYS A 146 0.36 19.16 -13.10
N LYS A 147 0.99 18.92 -11.95
CA LYS A 147 1.99 19.86 -11.41
C LYS A 147 3.28 19.59 -12.16
N THR A 148 3.92 20.67 -12.58
CA THR A 148 5.08 20.62 -13.44
C THR A 148 6.25 21.32 -12.77
N ALA A 149 7.41 20.69 -12.77
CA ALA A 149 8.64 21.28 -12.26
C ALA A 149 9.78 20.98 -13.23
N VAL A 150 10.69 21.94 -13.44
CA VAL A 150 11.92 21.74 -14.20
C VAL A 150 13.09 21.83 -13.24
N VAL A 151 13.98 20.85 -13.27
CA VAL A 151 15.24 20.85 -12.53
C VAL A 151 16.43 20.73 -13.48
N ASP A 152 17.51 21.45 -13.18
CA ASP A 152 18.76 21.30 -13.94
C ASP A 152 19.46 19.97 -13.63
N SER A 153 20.61 19.74 -14.28
CA SER A 153 21.43 18.54 -14.11
C SER A 153 21.95 18.29 -12.68
N THR A 154 21.84 19.29 -11.79
CA THR A 154 22.23 19.20 -10.37
C THR A 154 21.03 19.01 -9.43
N GLY A 155 19.80 19.07 -9.96
CA GLY A 155 18.56 18.99 -9.19
C GLY A 155 18.07 20.33 -8.64
N LYS A 156 18.66 21.45 -9.08
CA LYS A 156 18.19 22.80 -8.74
C LYS A 156 16.93 23.11 -9.54
N VAL A 157 15.90 23.63 -8.86
CA VAL A 157 14.65 24.03 -9.50
C VAL A 157 14.87 25.26 -10.40
N LEU A 158 14.40 25.17 -11.64
CA LEU A 158 14.50 26.22 -12.65
C LEU A 158 13.16 26.91 -12.92
N ASP A 159 12.07 26.15 -12.93
CA ASP A 159 10.71 26.65 -13.22
C ASP A 159 9.67 25.68 -12.66
N THR A 160 8.48 26.19 -12.36
CA THR A 160 7.35 25.40 -11.86
C THR A 160 6.04 25.96 -12.39
N THR A 161 5.09 25.09 -12.70
CA THR A 161 3.76 25.51 -13.15
C THR A 161 2.73 24.40 -12.94
N VAL A 162 1.48 24.64 -13.33
CA VAL A 162 0.42 23.62 -13.36
C VAL A 162 -0.20 23.65 -14.75
N ILE A 163 -0.26 22.48 -15.39
CA ILE A 163 -0.92 22.28 -16.68
C ILE A 163 -2.14 21.38 -16.54
N TYR A 164 -3.02 21.36 -17.53
CA TYR A 164 -4.30 20.66 -17.50
C TYR A 164 -4.48 19.75 -18.73
N PRO A 165 -3.68 18.67 -18.85
CA PRO A 165 -3.63 17.83 -20.05
C PRO A 165 -4.81 16.85 -20.17
N THR A 166 -5.67 16.76 -19.16
CA THR A 166 -6.83 15.84 -19.10
C THR A 166 -8.17 16.57 -19.00
N HIS A 167 -8.21 17.85 -19.37
CA HIS A 167 -9.40 18.71 -19.29
C HIS A 167 -10.00 18.94 -20.69
N SER A 168 -10.61 20.11 -20.92
CA SER A 168 -11.15 20.48 -22.23
C SER A 168 -10.06 20.62 -23.30
N ASP A 169 -10.44 20.47 -24.58
CA ASP A 169 -9.52 20.58 -25.71
C ASP A 169 -8.71 21.88 -25.69
N LYS A 170 -9.35 23.00 -25.30
CA LYS A 170 -8.67 24.29 -25.12
C LYS A 170 -7.53 24.19 -24.09
N LYS A 171 -7.78 23.56 -22.94
CA LYS A 171 -6.80 23.39 -21.86
C LYS A 171 -5.68 22.43 -22.26
N ILE A 172 -5.99 21.41 -23.05
CA ILE A 172 -4.99 20.50 -23.63
C ILE A 172 -4.03 21.28 -24.54
N GLN A 173 -4.55 22.14 -25.43
CA GLN A 173 -3.70 22.96 -26.30
C GLN A 173 -2.86 23.98 -25.52
N GLU A 174 -3.43 24.65 -24.52
CA GLU A 174 -2.69 25.55 -23.62
C GLU A 174 -1.55 24.81 -22.87
N SER A 175 -1.83 23.58 -22.42
CA SER A 175 -0.86 22.72 -21.74
C SER A 175 0.27 22.32 -22.69
N LYS A 176 -0.06 21.99 -23.93
CA LYS A 176 0.91 21.62 -24.97
C LYS A 176 1.87 22.76 -25.27
N GLN A 177 1.34 23.97 -25.49
CA GLN A 177 2.15 25.18 -25.71
C GLN A 177 3.06 25.46 -24.51
N THR A 178 2.53 25.32 -23.29
CA THR A 178 3.30 25.52 -22.06
C THR A 178 4.43 24.50 -21.93
N LEU A 179 4.15 23.23 -22.20
CA LEU A 179 5.14 22.15 -22.12
C LEU A 179 6.27 22.36 -23.14
N LEU A 180 5.94 22.64 -24.41
CA LEU A 180 6.94 22.94 -25.45
C LEU A 180 7.78 24.18 -25.12
N ARG A 181 7.16 25.22 -24.55
CA ARG A 181 7.89 26.42 -24.09
C ARG A 181 8.90 26.08 -23.00
N LEU A 182 8.52 25.26 -22.01
CA LEU A 182 9.43 24.86 -20.93
C LEU A 182 10.57 23.98 -21.45
N ILE A 183 10.26 23.02 -22.33
CA ILE A 183 11.26 22.17 -22.99
C ILE A 183 12.31 23.03 -23.69
N LYS A 184 11.87 23.98 -24.52
CA LYS A 184 12.76 24.87 -25.26
C LYS A 184 13.55 25.82 -24.36
N LYS A 185 12.88 26.47 -23.39
CA LYS A 185 13.49 27.47 -22.50
C LYS A 185 14.62 26.88 -21.66
N HIS A 186 14.48 25.63 -21.22
CA HIS A 186 15.41 24.99 -20.29
C HIS A 186 16.27 23.90 -20.94
N HIS A 187 16.14 23.65 -22.25
CA HIS A 187 16.80 22.55 -22.95
C HIS A 187 16.60 21.22 -22.22
N VAL A 188 15.33 20.86 -21.99
CA VAL A 188 14.95 19.65 -21.25
C VAL A 188 15.38 18.40 -22.03
N ASP A 189 16.15 17.53 -21.39
CA ASP A 189 16.57 16.24 -22.00
C ASP A 189 15.50 15.16 -21.87
N ILE A 190 14.82 15.13 -20.72
CA ILE A 190 13.92 14.03 -20.34
C ILE A 190 12.76 14.50 -19.46
N ILE A 191 11.61 13.86 -19.63
CA ILE A 191 10.41 14.09 -18.84
C ILE A 191 10.16 12.92 -17.89
N SER A 192 10.04 13.18 -16.59
CA SER A 192 9.62 12.18 -15.60
C SER A 192 8.13 12.30 -15.31
N ILE A 193 7.37 11.22 -15.43
CA ILE A 193 5.92 11.20 -15.20
C ILE A 193 5.60 10.36 -13.97
N GLY A 194 4.94 10.93 -12.97
CA GLY A 194 4.46 10.19 -11.80
C GLY A 194 3.48 9.09 -12.19
N ASN A 195 3.58 7.91 -11.57
CA ASN A 195 2.74 6.74 -11.87
C ASN A 195 1.39 6.70 -11.12
N GLY A 196 0.90 7.86 -10.65
CA GLY A 196 -0.36 7.97 -9.93
C GLY A 196 -1.60 8.13 -10.79
N THR A 197 -2.55 8.87 -10.22
CA THR A 197 -3.85 9.15 -10.83
C THR A 197 -3.69 10.01 -12.07
N ALA A 198 -4.35 9.64 -13.18
CA ALA A 198 -4.24 10.31 -14.48
C ALA A 198 -2.87 10.16 -15.18
N SER A 199 -2.02 9.23 -14.73
CA SER A 199 -0.69 9.00 -15.31
C SER A 199 -0.75 8.54 -16.77
N LYS A 200 -1.67 7.63 -17.10
CA LYS A 200 -1.86 7.12 -18.47
C LYS A 200 -2.20 8.23 -19.46
N GLU A 201 -3.16 9.09 -19.11
CA GLU A 201 -3.58 10.21 -19.95
C GLU A 201 -2.48 11.25 -20.09
N THR A 202 -1.74 11.51 -19.01
CA THR A 202 -0.58 12.40 -19.02
C THR A 202 0.55 11.84 -19.87
N GLU A 203 0.78 10.53 -19.85
CA GLU A 203 1.75 9.84 -20.70
C GLU A 203 1.39 9.98 -22.18
N MET A 204 0.14 9.69 -22.56
CA MET A 204 -0.31 9.84 -23.95
C MET A 204 -0.17 11.29 -24.44
N PHE A 205 -0.57 12.26 -23.62
CA PHE A 205 -0.39 13.68 -23.90
C PHE A 205 1.09 14.04 -24.10
N THR A 206 1.97 13.53 -23.24
CA THR A 206 3.41 13.79 -23.28
C THR A 206 4.02 13.19 -24.55
N ALA A 207 3.72 11.92 -24.85
CA ALA A 207 4.24 11.20 -26.00
C ALA A 207 3.87 11.87 -27.34
N GLU A 208 2.65 12.43 -27.45
CA GLU A 208 2.27 13.21 -28.62
C GLU A 208 2.93 14.60 -28.64
N THR A 209 3.03 15.27 -27.50
CA THR A 209 3.59 16.64 -27.43
C THR A 209 5.08 16.70 -27.74
N ILE A 210 5.88 15.76 -27.23
CA ILE A 210 7.34 15.79 -27.41
C ILE A 210 7.78 15.59 -28.87
N LYS A 211 6.91 15.07 -29.75
CA LYS A 211 7.19 14.96 -31.20
C LYS A 211 7.35 16.32 -31.88
N GLU A 212 6.81 17.37 -31.27
CA GLU A 212 6.88 18.76 -31.76
C GLU A 212 7.97 19.59 -31.06
N ALA A 213 8.77 18.97 -30.19
CA ALA A 213 9.91 19.62 -29.56
C ALA A 213 10.98 19.98 -30.60
N ASP A 214 11.74 21.05 -30.35
CA ASP A 214 12.80 21.51 -31.24
C ASP A 214 14.11 20.71 -31.15
N HIS A 215 14.15 19.70 -30.26
CA HIS A 215 15.24 18.75 -30.08
C HIS A 215 14.70 17.42 -29.52
N PRO A 216 15.47 16.31 -29.60
CA PRO A 216 15.05 15.03 -29.03
C PRO A 216 14.83 15.12 -27.51
N VAL A 217 13.62 14.76 -27.08
CA VAL A 217 13.24 14.66 -25.67
C VAL A 217 12.65 13.27 -25.43
N TYR A 218 13.06 12.64 -24.34
CA TYR A 218 12.54 11.33 -23.93
C TYR A 218 11.58 11.48 -22.75
N TYR A 219 10.81 10.45 -22.44
CA TYR A 219 10.05 10.41 -21.20
C TYR A 219 10.20 9.07 -20.50
N MET A 220 9.98 9.06 -19.18
CA MET A 220 9.97 7.86 -18.36
C MET A 220 8.92 7.99 -17.26
N VAL A 221 8.23 6.89 -16.99
CA VAL A 221 7.32 6.81 -15.84
C VAL A 221 8.13 6.47 -14.59
N VAL A 222 7.91 7.23 -13.52
CA VAL A 222 8.62 7.15 -12.26
C VAL A 222 7.62 6.92 -11.13
N SER A 223 8.01 6.13 -10.14
CA SER A 223 7.19 5.94 -8.94
C SER A 223 6.96 7.28 -8.23
N GLU A 224 5.72 7.61 -7.87
CA GLU A 224 5.39 8.73 -7.00
C GLU A 224 5.29 8.33 -5.52
N ALA A 225 5.63 7.08 -5.18
CA ALA A 225 5.52 6.55 -3.82
C ALA A 225 6.22 7.47 -2.81
N GLY A 226 5.47 7.94 -1.81
CA GLY A 226 5.97 8.83 -0.77
C GLY A 226 6.22 10.29 -1.20
N ALA A 227 5.97 10.70 -2.45
CA ALA A 227 6.17 12.08 -2.90
C ALA A 227 5.24 13.07 -2.17
N SER A 228 4.01 12.66 -1.88
CA SER A 228 3.06 13.44 -1.07
C SER A 228 3.48 13.55 0.40
N VAL A 229 4.12 12.51 0.95
CA VAL A 229 4.66 12.53 2.32
C VAL A 229 5.89 13.42 2.39
N TYR A 230 6.78 13.33 1.40
CA TYR A 230 7.90 14.25 1.25
C TYR A 230 7.41 15.69 1.21
N SER A 231 6.46 16.02 0.32
CA SER A 231 6.05 17.40 0.10
C SER A 231 5.40 18.07 1.31
N ALA A 232 4.75 17.27 2.16
CA ALA A 232 4.20 17.67 3.45
C ALA A 232 5.22 17.70 4.60
N SER A 233 6.45 17.21 4.38
CA SER A 233 7.47 17.12 5.42
C SER A 233 8.11 18.47 5.77
N LYS A 234 8.62 18.57 7.00
CA LYS A 234 9.43 19.73 7.43
C LYS A 234 10.69 19.90 6.59
N LEU A 235 11.28 18.78 6.16
CA LEU A 235 12.47 18.78 5.31
C LEU A 235 12.19 19.45 3.97
N ALA A 236 11.12 19.07 3.28
CA ALA A 236 10.74 19.69 2.01
C ALA A 236 10.39 21.17 2.17
N ALA A 237 9.77 21.56 3.28
CA ALA A 237 9.51 22.97 3.59
C ALA A 237 10.80 23.78 3.80
N THR A 238 11.88 23.14 4.24
CA THR A 238 13.20 23.78 4.39
C THR A 238 13.97 23.79 3.07
N GLU A 239 13.90 22.73 2.27
CA GLU A 239 14.56 22.67 0.95
C GLU A 239 13.92 23.60 -0.09
N LEU A 240 12.60 23.76 -0.03
CA LEU A 240 11.78 24.44 -1.06
C LEU A 240 10.76 25.39 -0.40
N PRO A 241 11.22 26.43 0.32
CA PRO A 241 10.35 27.29 1.12
C PRO A 241 9.33 28.07 0.29
N ASP A 242 9.72 28.50 -0.92
CA ASP A 242 8.91 29.33 -1.80
C ASP A 242 7.89 28.54 -2.65
N LEU A 243 7.94 27.21 -2.60
CA LEU A 243 7.03 26.34 -3.34
C LEU A 243 5.89 25.84 -2.44
N ASP A 244 4.69 25.77 -3.00
CA ASP A 244 3.57 25.10 -2.35
C ASP A 244 3.78 23.58 -2.27
N LEU A 245 2.98 22.92 -1.44
CA LEU A 245 3.05 21.50 -1.19
C LEU A 245 2.87 20.65 -2.47
N THR A 246 2.06 21.10 -3.42
CA THR A 246 1.80 20.33 -4.63
C THR A 246 2.97 20.42 -5.63
N LEU A 247 3.61 21.58 -5.75
CA LEU A 247 4.77 21.76 -6.61
C LEU A 247 6.03 21.05 -6.07
N ARG A 248 6.17 20.97 -4.74
CA ARG A 248 7.25 20.18 -4.11
C ARG A 248 7.21 18.70 -4.50
N SER A 249 6.02 18.14 -4.70
CA SER A 249 5.85 16.75 -5.15
C SER A 249 6.44 16.56 -6.56
N ALA A 250 6.13 17.45 -7.49
CA ALA A 250 6.70 17.43 -8.84
C ALA A 250 8.24 17.55 -8.84
N VAL A 251 8.80 18.41 -7.98
CA VAL A 251 10.27 18.50 -7.81
C VAL A 251 10.87 17.16 -7.35
N SER A 252 10.21 16.47 -6.43
CA SER A 252 10.66 15.15 -5.95
C SER A 252 10.62 14.10 -7.06
N ILE A 253 9.57 14.09 -7.89
CA ILE A 253 9.47 13.19 -9.05
C ILE A 253 10.63 13.45 -10.04
N ALA A 254 10.98 14.73 -10.28
CA ALA A 254 12.08 15.11 -11.16
C ALA A 254 13.43 14.58 -10.64
N ARG A 255 13.73 14.86 -9.37
CA ARG A 255 14.98 14.46 -8.71
C ARG A 255 15.11 12.95 -8.56
N ARG A 256 14.00 12.25 -8.39
CA ARG A 256 13.97 10.79 -8.31
C ARG A 256 14.43 10.12 -9.60
N LEU A 257 14.15 10.71 -10.77
CA LEU A 257 14.70 10.20 -12.03
C LEU A 257 16.23 10.38 -12.10
N GLN A 258 16.73 11.51 -11.58
CA GLN A 258 18.17 11.82 -11.58
C GLN A 258 18.95 10.91 -10.64
N ASP A 259 18.46 10.73 -9.42
CA ASP A 259 19.04 9.82 -8.44
C ASP A 259 17.95 9.28 -7.47
N PRO A 260 17.39 8.08 -7.75
CA PRO A 260 16.33 7.50 -6.95
C PRO A 260 16.72 7.33 -5.47
N LEU A 261 17.96 6.89 -5.21
CA LEU A 261 18.44 6.66 -3.86
C LEU A 261 18.52 7.98 -3.08
N ALA A 262 19.16 9.00 -3.63
CA ALA A 262 19.36 10.28 -2.96
C ALA A 262 18.03 11.01 -2.66
N GLU A 263 17.02 10.81 -3.49
CA GLU A 263 15.70 11.42 -3.27
C GLU A 263 14.81 10.60 -2.32
N LEU A 264 14.80 9.26 -2.44
CA LEU A 264 13.96 8.39 -1.60
C LEU A 264 14.41 8.35 -0.14
N VAL A 265 15.69 8.53 0.17
CA VAL A 265 16.19 8.55 1.57
C VAL A 265 15.68 9.76 2.38
N LYS A 266 15.11 10.77 1.71
CA LYS A 266 14.47 11.93 2.37
C LYS A 266 13.11 11.61 2.97
N ILE A 267 12.56 10.43 2.68
CA ILE A 267 11.23 9.98 3.08
C ILE A 267 11.40 8.90 4.15
N GLU A 268 10.53 8.89 5.17
CA GLU A 268 10.49 7.78 6.11
C GLU A 268 10.25 6.46 5.35
N PRO A 269 11.06 5.40 5.56
CA PRO A 269 10.94 4.16 4.77
C PRO A 269 9.54 3.56 4.77
N LYS A 270 8.83 3.62 5.91
CA LYS A 270 7.45 3.14 6.06
C LYS A 270 6.40 3.96 5.30
N ALA A 271 6.75 5.17 4.85
CA ALA A 271 5.89 6.05 4.08
C ALA A 271 6.11 5.90 2.56
N ILE A 272 7.16 5.19 2.15
CA ILE A 272 7.34 4.77 0.76
C ILE A 272 6.40 3.58 0.54
N GLY A 273 5.32 3.79 -0.22
CA GLY A 273 4.36 2.74 -0.53
C GLY A 273 5.00 1.65 -1.39
N VAL A 274 5.27 0.49 -0.78
CA VAL A 274 5.94 -0.66 -1.41
C VAL A 274 5.09 -1.93 -1.41
N GLY A 275 3.86 -1.88 -0.91
CA GLY A 275 2.90 -2.95 -1.09
C GLY A 275 1.56 -2.70 -0.42
N GLN A 276 0.61 -3.59 -0.71
CA GLN A 276 -0.73 -3.56 -0.12
C GLN A 276 -0.66 -3.89 1.38
N TYR A 277 -1.55 -3.28 2.18
CA TYR A 277 -1.64 -3.50 3.64
C TYR A 277 -0.40 -3.08 4.44
N GLN A 278 0.53 -2.32 3.85
CA GLN A 278 1.72 -1.82 4.55
C GLN A 278 1.37 -1.00 5.80
N HIS A 279 0.31 -0.20 5.75
CA HIS A 279 -0.18 0.58 6.90
C HIS A 279 -0.86 -0.27 7.98
N ASP A 280 -1.22 -1.51 7.65
CA ASP A 280 -1.88 -2.46 8.53
C ASP A 280 -0.87 -3.34 9.28
N MET A 281 0.43 -3.24 8.96
CA MET A 281 1.50 -3.99 9.63
C MET A 281 1.74 -3.50 11.06
N PRO A 282 2.23 -4.40 11.95
CA PRO A 282 2.81 -4.00 13.22
C PRO A 282 3.87 -2.91 13.02
N GLN A 283 3.80 -1.85 13.82
CA GLN A 283 4.73 -0.70 13.71
C GLN A 283 6.07 -0.96 14.42
N LYS A 284 6.21 -2.08 15.12
CA LYS A 284 7.39 -2.47 15.91
C LYS A 284 8.06 -3.69 15.30
#